data_AF-A0A954WT67-F1
#
_entry.id   AF-A0A954WT67-F1
#
_cell.length_a   1.000
_cell.length_b   1.000
_cell.length_c   1.000
_cell.angle_alpha   90.00
_cell.angle_beta   90.00
_cell.angle_gamma   90.00
#
_symmetry.space_group_name_H-M   'P 1'
#
loop_
_entity.id
_entity.type
_entity.pdbx_description
1 polymer ?
#
loop_
_entity_poly.entity_id
_entity_poly.type
_entity_poly.pdbx_seq_one_letter_code
_entity_poly.pdbx_strand_id
1 'polypeptide(L)'
;MSSRRSLVDGLEQTPELKSVEEAFVYGKDSGPKPLANPSDAKPTPVEKPISSSAPTILPQMAGRVPVTIRCKPELASAIKRISLQRQLDGTAPYHMQDILEAALEQWLETNGYSPSN
;
A
#
# COMPACT_ATOMS: atom_id res chain seq x y z
N MET A 1 -10.88 17.43 -32.37
CA MET A 1 -10.17 17.73 -31.11
C MET A 1 -11.24 18.09 -30.08
N SER A 2 -11.58 17.18 -29.15
CA SER A 2 -12.54 17.52 -28.08
C SER A 2 -11.96 18.66 -27.23
N SER A 3 -12.65 19.79 -27.20
CA SER A 3 -12.26 20.92 -26.36
C SER A 3 -12.24 20.48 -24.90
N ARG A 4 -11.13 20.77 -24.21
CA ARG A 4 -10.98 20.53 -22.78
C ARG A 4 -12.02 21.38 -22.05
N ARG A 5 -12.92 20.72 -21.33
CA ARG A 5 -13.93 21.38 -20.50
C ARG A 5 -13.40 21.52 -19.09
N SER A 6 -13.79 22.60 -18.41
CA SER A 6 -13.47 22.76 -17.00
C SER A 6 -14.25 21.73 -16.19
N LEU A 7 -13.67 21.28 -15.07
CA LEU A 7 -14.28 20.26 -14.20
C LEU A 7 -15.60 20.77 -13.60
N VAL A 8 -15.67 22.09 -13.38
CA VAL A 8 -16.88 22.79 -12.91
C VAL A 8 -18.00 22.73 -13.97
N ASP A 9 -17.69 22.97 -15.25
CA ASP A 9 -18.68 22.88 -16.33
C ASP A 9 -19.23 21.46 -16.52
N GLY A 10 -18.44 20.44 -16.18
CA GLY A 10 -18.89 19.05 -16.21
C GLY A 10 -19.91 18.75 -15.12
N LEU A 11 -19.73 19.32 -13.92
CA LEU A 11 -20.60 19.07 -12.76
C LEU A 11 -22.00 19.69 -12.93
N GLU A 12 -22.11 20.81 -13.63
CA GLU A 12 -23.40 21.48 -13.90
C GLU A 12 -24.29 20.70 -14.90
N GLN A 13 -23.71 19.85 -15.75
CA GLN A 13 -24.46 19.08 -16.75
C GLN A 13 -25.12 17.81 -16.18
N THR A 14 -24.73 17.38 -14.99
CA THR A 14 -25.29 16.21 -14.29
C THR A 14 -25.76 16.61 -12.88
N PRO A 15 -26.86 17.38 -12.77
CA PRO A 15 -27.40 17.81 -11.48
C PRO A 15 -27.84 16.64 -10.59
N GLU A 16 -28.10 15.47 -11.17
CA GLU A 16 -28.46 14.24 -10.45
C GLU A 16 -27.32 13.66 -9.60
N LEU A 17 -26.06 14.00 -9.89
CA LEU A 17 -24.90 13.52 -9.13
C LEU A 17 -24.57 14.40 -7.92
N LYS A 18 -25.03 15.66 -7.89
CA LYS A 18 -24.76 16.59 -6.77
C LYS A 18 -25.36 16.09 -5.46
N SER A 19 -26.55 15.49 -5.51
CA SER A 19 -27.20 14.90 -4.33
C SER A 19 -26.50 13.64 -3.82
N VAL A 20 -25.87 12.86 -4.71
CA VAL A 20 -25.05 11.69 -4.35
C VAL A 20 -23.71 12.12 -3.75
N GLU A 21 -23.08 13.15 -4.31
CA GLU A 21 -21.84 13.75 -3.78
C GLU A 21 -22.07 14.37 -2.40
N GLU A 22 -23.14 15.12 -2.20
CA GLU A 22 -23.47 15.70 -0.89
C GLU A 22 -23.74 14.61 0.16
N ALA A 23 -24.40 13.52 -0.20
CA ALA A 23 -24.60 12.38 0.69
C ALA A 23 -23.29 11.68 1.05
N PHE A 24 -22.34 11.57 0.11
CA PHE A 24 -21.01 11.00 0.34
C PHE A 24 -20.13 11.90 1.22
N VAL A 25 -20.13 13.22 0.99
CA VAL A 25 -19.28 14.19 1.71
C VAL A 25 -19.82 14.49 3.11
N TYR A 26 -21.13 14.63 3.26
CA TYR A 26 -21.75 15.07 4.50
C TYR A 26 -22.45 13.94 5.29
N GLY A 27 -22.46 12.71 4.78
CA GLY A 27 -22.94 11.52 5.49
C GLY A 27 -24.42 11.62 5.91
N LYS A 28 -25.24 12.34 5.15
CA LYS A 28 -26.66 12.51 5.46
C LYS A 28 -27.47 11.42 4.75
N ASP A 29 -27.81 10.37 5.50
CA ASP A 29 -28.66 9.27 5.05
C ASP A 29 -30.09 9.74 4.75
N SER A 30 -30.35 10.18 3.52
CA SER A 30 -31.70 10.25 2.94
C SER A 30 -31.64 9.88 1.47
N GLY A 31 -31.76 8.57 1.19
CA GLY A 31 -31.63 7.99 -0.15
C GLY A 31 -32.72 8.39 -1.15
N PRO A 32 -32.57 7.92 -2.40
CA PRO A 32 -33.38 6.77 -2.80
C PRO A 32 -32.56 5.55 -3.20
N LYS A 33 -33.14 4.38 -2.94
CA LYS A 33 -32.67 3.03 -3.29
C LYS A 33 -32.38 2.90 -4.80
N PRO A 34 -31.29 2.26 -5.24
CA PRO A 34 -31.16 1.82 -6.63
C PRO A 34 -32.14 0.69 -6.91
N LEU A 35 -32.85 0.78 -8.04
CA LEU A 35 -33.72 -0.28 -8.57
C LEU A 35 -32.92 -1.56 -8.91
N ALA A 36 -33.60 -2.68 -8.76
CA ALA A 36 -33.07 -4.04 -8.76
C ALA A 36 -32.74 -4.64 -10.15
N ASN A 37 -31.57 -5.31 -10.20
CA ASN A 37 -31.22 -6.64 -10.78
C ASN A 37 -31.52 -6.98 -12.26
N PRO A 38 -30.63 -7.78 -12.91
CA PRO A 38 -30.72 -9.24 -12.76
C PRO A 38 -29.36 -9.95 -12.66
N SER A 39 -29.22 -10.85 -11.69
CA SER A 39 -28.66 -12.21 -11.87
C SER A 39 -28.25 -12.77 -10.50
N ASP A 40 -28.90 -13.85 -10.12
CA ASP A 40 -28.69 -14.68 -8.94
C ASP A 40 -27.21 -14.92 -8.57
N ALA A 41 -26.85 -14.56 -7.34
CA ALA A 41 -25.95 -15.34 -6.51
C ALA A 41 -26.09 -14.87 -5.06
N LYS A 42 -26.85 -15.61 -4.26
CA LYS A 42 -26.75 -15.58 -2.80
C LYS A 42 -25.51 -16.39 -2.41
N PRO A 43 -24.44 -15.82 -1.83
CA PRO A 43 -23.48 -16.64 -1.13
C PRO A 43 -24.00 -16.83 0.30
N THR A 44 -24.49 -18.03 0.55
CA THR A 44 -24.61 -18.63 1.89
C THR A 44 -23.30 -18.43 2.69
N PRO A 45 -23.37 -18.12 3.99
CA PRO A 45 -22.20 -18.17 4.87
C PRO A 45 -21.77 -19.63 4.99
N VAL A 46 -20.65 -19.99 4.37
CA VAL A 46 -20.00 -21.28 4.64
C VAL A 46 -19.06 -21.05 5.81
N GLU A 47 -19.51 -21.43 7.00
CA GLU A 47 -18.65 -21.68 8.15
C GLU A 47 -17.67 -22.80 7.78
N LYS A 48 -16.40 -22.43 7.54
CA LYS A 48 -15.31 -23.40 7.52
C LYS A 48 -14.77 -23.56 8.94
N PRO A 49 -14.65 -24.80 9.47
CA PRO A 49 -13.95 -25.03 10.72
C PRO A 49 -12.46 -24.75 10.51
N ILE A 50 -11.94 -23.79 11.28
CA ILE A 50 -10.53 -23.38 11.25
C ILE A 50 -9.73 -24.43 12.03
N SER A 51 -9.16 -25.40 11.32
CA SER A 51 -8.17 -26.32 11.87
C SER A 51 -6.79 -25.66 11.89
N SER A 52 -6.28 -25.46 13.11
CA SER A 52 -4.88 -25.54 13.58
C SER A 52 -3.70 -25.02 12.74
N SER A 53 -2.94 -24.14 13.41
CA SER A 53 -1.47 -24.04 13.45
C SER A 53 -0.70 -23.44 12.26
N ALA A 54 -0.81 -22.13 12.09
CA ALA A 54 0.33 -21.29 11.70
C ALA A 54 0.31 -20.04 12.59
N PRO A 55 1.46 -19.46 13.00
CA PRO A 55 1.44 -18.17 13.66
C PRO A 55 0.85 -17.16 12.67
N THR A 56 -0.40 -16.77 12.90
CA THR A 56 -1.04 -15.67 12.21
C THR A 56 -0.24 -14.43 12.57
N ILE A 57 0.78 -14.12 11.76
CA ILE A 57 1.37 -12.80 11.72
C ILE A 57 0.19 -11.88 11.44
N LEU A 58 -0.21 -11.11 12.45
CA LEU A 58 -1.34 -10.22 12.33
C LEU A 58 -1.07 -9.31 11.11
N PRO A 59 -2.08 -8.87 10.32
CA PRO A 59 -1.85 -8.01 9.16
C PRO A 59 -1.03 -6.74 9.48
N GLN A 60 -1.15 -6.26 10.72
CA GLN A 60 -0.35 -5.19 11.33
C GLN A 60 1.15 -5.48 11.49
N MET A 61 1.57 -6.74 11.33
CA MET A 61 2.96 -7.22 11.37
C MET A 61 3.51 -7.62 9.99
N ALA A 62 2.70 -7.55 8.93
CA ALA A 62 3.13 -7.84 7.56
C ALA A 62 3.79 -6.63 6.85
N GLY A 63 4.00 -5.53 7.59
CA GLY A 63 4.59 -4.29 7.08
C GLY A 63 6.02 -4.07 7.55
N ARG A 64 6.80 -3.32 6.77
CA ARG A 64 8.13 -2.84 7.17
C ARG A 64 8.00 -1.97 8.44
N VAL A 65 8.74 -2.29 9.50
CA VAL A 65 8.76 -1.54 10.76
C VAL A 65 9.84 -0.44 10.69
N PRO A 66 9.53 0.82 11.01
CA PRO A 66 10.53 1.88 10.97
C PRO A 66 11.57 1.67 12.07
N VAL A 67 12.85 1.67 11.68
CA VAL A 67 13.99 1.59 12.59
C VAL A 67 14.86 2.84 12.39
N THR A 68 15.01 3.64 13.46
CA THR A 68 15.80 4.88 13.42
C THR A 68 17.14 4.66 14.12
N ILE A 69 18.25 4.80 13.39
CA ILE A 69 19.62 4.61 13.91
C ILE A 69 20.48 5.81 13.52
N ARG A 70 21.41 6.20 14.40
CA ARG A 70 22.46 7.19 14.08
C ARG A 70 23.67 6.47 13.49
N CYS A 71 24.17 6.95 12.36
CA CYS A 71 25.35 6.41 11.69
C CYS A 71 26.46 7.45 11.57
N LYS A 72 27.70 7.00 11.34
CA LYS A 72 28.84 7.87 11.04
C LYS A 72 28.56 8.64 9.73
N PRO A 73 28.98 9.92 9.62
CA PRO A 73 28.71 10.73 8.44
C PRO A 73 29.30 10.12 7.16
N GLU A 74 30.48 9.52 7.24
CA GLU A 74 31.13 8.83 6.12
C GLU A 74 30.32 7.63 5.60
N LEU A 75 29.69 6.88 6.51
CA LEU A 75 28.85 5.74 6.12
C LEU A 75 27.56 6.24 5.44
N ALA A 76 26.95 7.28 6.00
CA ALA A 76 25.74 7.88 5.43
C ALA A 76 26.00 8.47 4.02
N SER A 77 27.15 9.12 3.82
CA SER A 77 27.52 9.68 2.52
C SER A 77 27.84 8.58 1.50
N ALA A 78 28.54 7.52 1.90
CA ALA A 78 28.85 6.37 1.06
C ALA A 78 27.59 5.65 0.58
N ILE A 79 26.64 5.36 1.48
CA ILE A 79 25.39 4.68 1.13
C ILE A 79 24.56 5.50 0.14
N LYS A 80 24.43 6.81 0.37
CA LYS A 80 23.72 7.71 -0.56
C LYS A 80 24.37 7.71 -1.94
N ARG A 81 25.71 7.76 -2.00
CA ARG A 81 26.46 7.73 -3.26
C ARG A 81 26.23 6.42 -4.01
N ILE A 82 26.31 5.29 -3.32
CA ILE A 82 26.11 3.96 -3.93
C ILE A 82 24.67 3.80 -4.42
N SER A 83 23.68 4.24 -3.65
CA SER A 83 22.27 4.23 -4.04
C SER A 83 22.04 5.01 -5.34
N LEU A 84 22.59 6.22 -5.44
CA LEU A 84 22.50 7.04 -6.65
C LEU A 84 23.24 6.38 -7.83
N GLN A 85 24.45 5.89 -7.62
CA GLN A 85 25.26 5.25 -8.65
C GLN A 85 24.51 4.05 -9.25
N ARG A 86 23.98 3.17 -8.41
CA ARG A 86 23.19 2.02 -8.83
C ARG A 86 21.91 2.40 -9.58
N GLN A 87 21.28 3.49 -9.18
CA GLN A 87 20.11 4.02 -9.88
C GLN A 87 20.47 4.51 -11.29
N LEU A 88 21.61 5.19 -11.45
CA LEU A 88 22.11 5.63 -12.75
C LEU A 88 22.52 4.44 -13.63
N ASP A 89 23.14 3.42 -13.01
CA ASP A 89 23.56 2.19 -13.67
C ASP A 89 22.39 1.21 -13.92
N GLY A 90 21.17 1.54 -13.49
CA GLY A 90 19.98 0.70 -13.64
C GLY A 90 20.06 -0.66 -12.93
N THR A 91 20.90 -0.78 -11.89
CA THR A 91 21.18 -2.06 -11.20
C THR A 91 20.42 -2.14 -9.88
N ALA A 92 19.55 -3.14 -9.72
CA ALA A 92 18.84 -3.39 -8.46
C ALA A 92 19.69 -4.21 -7.45
N PRO A 93 19.56 -3.99 -6.13
CA PRO A 93 18.75 -2.96 -5.47
C PRO A 93 19.43 -1.58 -5.49
N TYR A 94 18.66 -0.53 -5.76
CA TYR A 94 19.13 0.87 -5.74
C TYR A 94 18.49 1.71 -4.62
N HIS A 95 17.41 1.25 -3.99
CA HIS A 95 16.83 1.92 -2.83
C HIS A 95 17.70 1.71 -1.59
N MET A 96 17.93 2.79 -0.83
CA MET A 96 18.73 2.73 0.40
C MET A 96 18.22 1.69 1.39
N GLN A 97 16.90 1.53 1.51
CA GLN A 97 16.32 0.56 2.42
C GLN A 97 16.71 -0.87 2.05
N ASP A 98 16.56 -1.26 0.77
CA ASP A 98 16.86 -2.62 0.32
C ASP A 98 18.37 -2.92 0.36
N ILE A 99 19.21 -1.91 0.07
CA ILE A 99 20.67 -2.03 0.21
C ILE A 99 21.06 -2.29 1.68
N LEU A 100 20.43 -1.55 2.61
CA LEU A 100 20.66 -1.72 4.04
C LEU A 100 20.15 -3.08 4.54
N GLU A 101 18.98 -3.50 4.09
CA GLU A 101 18.37 -4.78 4.45
C GLU A 101 19.25 -5.95 4.02
N ALA A 102 19.69 -5.98 2.76
CA ALA A 102 20.60 -7.02 2.25
C ALA A 102 21.94 -7.06 3.00
N ALA A 103 22.52 -5.89 3.33
CA ALA A 103 23.76 -5.84 4.08
C ALA A 103 23.60 -6.31 5.54
N LEU A 104 22.48 -5.96 6.17
CA LEU A 104 22.18 -6.38 7.54
C LEU A 104 21.85 -7.87 7.61
N GLU A 105 21.09 -8.39 6.65
CA GLU A 105 20.76 -9.82 6.55
C GLU A 105 22.03 -10.66 6.43
N GLN A 106 22.93 -10.31 5.50
CA GLN A 106 24.22 -11.00 5.37
C GLN A 106 25.04 -10.96 6.67
N TRP A 107 25.04 -9.82 7.37
CA TRP A 107 25.74 -9.70 8.65
C TRP A 107 25.09 -10.58 9.73
N LEU A 108 23.76 -10.59 9.83
CA LEU A 108 23.03 -11.41 10.80
C LEU A 108 23.23 -12.91 10.56
N GLU A 109 23.17 -13.35 9.30
CA GLU A 109 23.44 -14.74 8.91
C GLU A 109 24.85 -15.17 9.30
N THR A 110 25.85 -14.35 8.96
CA THR A 110 27.27 -14.65 9.27
C THR A 110 27.52 -14.75 10.77
N ASN A 111 26.76 -14.03 11.59
CA ASN A 111 26.90 -14.02 13.03
C ASN A 111 25.93 -14.98 13.76
N GLY A 112 25.13 -15.76 13.02
CA GLY A 112 24.19 -16.73 13.60
C GLY A 112 22.97 -16.10 14.29
N TYR A 113 22.64 -14.85 13.94
CA TYR A 113 21.48 -14.11 14.46
C TYR A 113 20.32 -14.06 13.46
N SER A 114 20.40 -14.73 12.30
CA SER A 114 19.30 -14.74 11.35
C SER A 114 18.08 -15.40 11.98
N PRO A 115 16.89 -14.78 11.89
CA PRO A 115 15.66 -15.45 12.28
C PRO A 115 15.46 -16.61 11.31
N SER A 116 15.77 -17.83 11.74
CA SER A 116 15.34 -19.04 11.04
C SER A 116 13.84 -18.93 10.84
N ASN A 117 13.42 -18.86 9.59
CA ASN A 117 12.04 -19.14 9.21
C ASN A 117 11.78 -20.65 9.35
#